data_AF-A0A1D2R012-F1
#
_entry.id   AF-A0A1D2R012-F1
#
_cell.length_a   1.000
_cell.length_b   1.000
_cell.length_c   1.000
_cell.angle_alpha   90.00
_cell.angle_beta   90.00
_cell.angle_gamma   90.00
#
_symmetry.space_group_name_H-M   'P 1'
#
loop_
_entity.id
_entity.type
_entity.pdbx_description
1 polymer ?
#
loop_
_entity_poly.entity_id
_entity_poly.type
_entity_poly.pdbx_seq_one_letter_code
_entity_poly.pdbx_strand_id
1 'polypeptide(L)'
;MVKKRISIKGEKIHDVGYRLLLMNLAADLGIENFNAKNVKKDGKEAVEVLIDASGENVSKFFDLVNEEENQPEHAKVDSVDIGDYDGWVGTLDSFRSGFMAFQQQKFAVAGVGLLNVQEGMLTEMKGLKNEMHEFRKESGEKQDQMLDKQDSTIDKIDDMHHDLAGRFDTLRGDYGVIYKTIVEMLDEMRKERKESNERTEKLVKAILQSKKG
;
A
#
# COMPACT_ATOMS: atom_id res chain seq x y z
N MET A 1 -40.98 34.43 39.32
CA MET A 1 -40.36 33.45 38.40
C MET A 1 -41.35 32.35 38.13
N VAL A 2 -41.28 31.72 36.97
CA VAL A 2 -42.12 30.61 36.55
C VAL A 2 -41.23 29.44 36.14
N LYS A 3 -41.66 28.24 36.50
CA LYS A 3 -40.95 27.01 36.20
C LYS A 3 -41.69 26.25 35.12
N LYS A 4 -40.98 25.91 34.05
CA LYS A 4 -41.54 25.18 32.92
C LYS A 4 -40.69 23.98 32.56
N ARG A 5 -41.36 22.96 32.05
CA ARG A 5 -40.77 21.83 31.37
C ARG A 5 -41.08 21.96 29.88
N ILE A 6 -40.06 21.92 29.05
CA ILE A 6 -40.17 21.85 27.60
C ILE A 6 -39.72 20.44 27.16
N SER A 7 -40.47 19.80 26.27
CA SER A 7 -40.21 18.46 25.77
C SER A 7 -40.13 18.50 24.26
N ILE A 8 -38.93 18.35 23.72
CA ILE A 8 -38.66 18.26 22.27
C ILE A 8 -38.61 16.77 21.92
N LYS A 9 -39.50 16.31 21.05
CA LYS A 9 -39.63 14.89 20.64
C LYS A 9 -39.40 14.76 19.15
N GLY A 10 -38.86 13.63 18.72
CA GLY A 10 -38.65 13.39 17.30
C GLY A 10 -38.04 12.04 16.96
N GLU A 11 -37.91 11.77 15.67
CA GLU A 11 -37.21 10.59 15.14
C GLU A 11 -35.71 10.64 15.50
N LYS A 12 -35.11 11.83 15.46
CA LYS A 12 -33.69 12.05 15.75
C LYS A 12 -33.44 13.33 16.54
N ILE A 13 -33.18 13.20 17.83
CA ILE A 13 -33.00 14.32 18.77
C ILE A 13 -31.73 14.16 19.64
N HIS A 14 -31.26 12.93 19.85
CA HIS A 14 -30.06 12.65 20.65
C HIS A 14 -28.81 12.77 19.79
N ASP A 15 -27.73 13.25 20.43
CA ASP A 15 -26.40 13.40 19.83
C ASP A 15 -26.31 14.27 18.56
N VAL A 16 -27.31 15.14 18.35
CA VAL A 16 -27.30 16.16 17.28
C VAL A 16 -26.94 17.56 17.79
N GLY A 17 -26.57 17.70 19.06
CA GLY A 17 -26.15 18.99 19.64
C GLY A 17 -27.24 19.77 20.39
N TYR A 18 -28.48 19.26 20.47
CA TYR A 18 -29.59 19.95 21.13
C TYR A 18 -29.30 20.48 22.54
N ARG A 19 -28.72 19.65 23.42
CA ARG A 19 -28.44 20.09 24.80
C ARG A 19 -27.45 21.25 24.88
N LEU A 20 -26.50 21.31 23.95
CA LEU A 20 -25.53 22.40 23.85
C LEU A 20 -26.21 23.67 23.34
N LEU A 21 -27.00 23.56 22.26
CA LEU A 21 -27.81 24.65 21.72
C LEU A 21 -28.71 25.25 22.82
N LEU A 22 -29.50 24.42 23.49
CA LEU A 22 -30.45 24.84 24.52
C LEU A 22 -29.76 25.52 25.70
N MET A 23 -28.58 25.04 26.09
CA MET A 23 -27.77 25.67 27.14
C MET A 23 -27.28 27.06 26.70
N ASN A 24 -26.84 27.22 25.45
CA ASN A 24 -26.39 28.51 24.93
C ASN A 24 -27.55 29.51 24.84
N LEU A 25 -28.71 29.07 24.32
CA LEU A 25 -29.92 29.91 24.28
C LEU A 25 -30.35 30.37 25.69
N ALA A 26 -30.26 29.48 26.68
CA ALA A 26 -30.55 29.83 28.07
C ALA A 26 -29.54 30.84 28.63
N ALA A 27 -28.25 30.68 28.32
CA ALA A 27 -27.20 31.62 28.71
C ALA A 27 -27.43 33.01 28.09
N ASP A 28 -27.73 33.07 26.80
CA ASP A 28 -27.93 34.32 26.05
C ASP A 28 -29.16 35.11 26.56
N LEU A 29 -30.19 34.40 27.02
CA LEU A 29 -31.37 34.99 27.65
C LEU A 29 -31.20 35.29 29.15
N GLY A 30 -30.03 35.01 29.74
CA GLY A 30 -29.77 35.23 31.16
C GLY A 30 -30.61 34.34 32.08
N ILE A 31 -30.94 33.12 31.64
CA ILE A 31 -31.67 32.13 32.46
C ILE A 31 -30.68 31.47 33.42
N GLU A 32 -30.77 31.82 34.70
CA GLU A 32 -29.86 31.32 35.74
C GLU A 32 -30.09 29.86 36.11
N ASN A 33 -31.34 29.36 35.99
CA ASN A 33 -31.73 28.01 36.36
C ASN A 33 -32.19 27.21 35.14
N PHE A 34 -31.37 26.22 34.76
CA PHE A 34 -31.53 25.45 33.53
C PHE A 34 -31.05 24.01 33.74
N ASN A 35 -31.75 23.06 33.14
CA ASN A 35 -31.29 21.68 33.01
C ASN A 35 -31.83 21.07 31.71
N ALA A 36 -31.02 20.26 31.02
CA ALA A 36 -31.46 19.53 29.84
C ALA A 36 -30.98 18.07 29.87
N LYS A 37 -31.88 17.11 29.65
CA LYS A 37 -31.56 15.68 29.65
C LYS A 37 -32.17 14.98 28.45
N ASN A 38 -31.44 14.01 27.93
CA ASN A 38 -31.96 13.06 26.96
C ASN A 38 -32.86 12.05 27.69
N VAL A 39 -34.06 11.84 27.19
CA VAL A 39 -34.99 10.83 27.66
C VAL A 39 -35.59 10.08 26.47
N LYS A 40 -36.26 8.96 26.75
CA LYS A 40 -37.12 8.29 25.76
C LYS A 40 -38.57 8.43 26.21
N LYS A 41 -39.43 8.88 25.29
CA LYS A 41 -40.90 8.96 25.50
C LYS A 41 -41.57 8.24 24.35
N ASP A 42 -42.47 7.31 24.66
CA ASP A 42 -43.25 6.56 23.66
C ASP A 42 -42.37 5.88 22.60
N GLY A 43 -41.19 5.38 23.01
CA GLY A 43 -40.22 4.74 22.14
C GLY A 43 -39.38 5.69 21.26
N LYS A 44 -39.68 6.99 21.26
CA LYS A 44 -38.95 8.02 20.49
C LYS A 44 -37.91 8.75 21.33
N GLU A 45 -36.94 9.35 20.64
CA GLU A 45 -35.94 10.21 21.25
C GLU A 45 -36.60 11.54 21.68
N ALA A 46 -36.28 11.99 22.89
CA ALA A 46 -36.69 13.30 23.37
C ALA A 46 -35.62 13.98 24.21
N VAL A 47 -35.61 15.31 24.19
CA VAL A 47 -34.86 16.14 25.13
C VAL A 47 -35.86 16.86 26.02
N GLU A 48 -35.73 16.64 27.33
CA GLU A 48 -36.46 17.41 28.34
C GLU A 48 -35.59 18.55 28.85
N VAL A 49 -36.14 19.76 28.77
CA VAL A 49 -35.54 20.98 29.30
C VAL A 49 -36.38 21.44 30.49
N LEU A 50 -35.71 21.82 31.57
CA LEU A 50 -36.31 22.43 32.75
C LEU A 50 -35.72 23.83 32.89
N ILE A 51 -36.58 24.83 33.01
CA ILE A 51 -36.19 26.23 33.18
C ILE A 51 -36.96 26.85 34.35
N ASP A 52 -36.28 27.71 35.11
CA ASP A 52 -36.87 28.58 36.12
C ASP A 52 -36.40 30.01 35.86
N ALA A 53 -37.30 30.87 35.37
CA ALA A 53 -36.96 32.22 34.91
C ALA A 53 -38.15 33.19 35.01
N SER A 54 -38.00 34.43 34.52
CA SER A 54 -39.15 35.33 34.32
C SER A 54 -40.09 34.76 33.25
N GLY A 55 -41.39 35.08 33.32
CA GLY A 55 -42.35 34.64 32.30
C GLY A 55 -41.99 35.10 30.89
N GLU A 56 -41.41 36.29 30.77
CA GLU A 56 -40.88 36.84 29.53
C GLU A 56 -39.72 36.00 28.97
N ASN A 57 -38.72 35.67 29.81
CA ASN A 57 -37.57 34.87 29.37
C ASN A 57 -37.99 33.44 29.02
N VAL A 58 -38.95 32.86 29.75
CA VAL A 58 -39.53 31.55 29.41
C VAL A 58 -40.23 31.58 28.05
N SER A 59 -41.02 32.63 27.76
CA SER A 59 -41.68 32.78 26.46
C SER A 59 -40.66 32.91 25.34
N LYS A 60 -39.69 33.83 25.48
CA LYS A 60 -38.62 34.03 24.50
C LYS A 60 -37.81 32.76 24.25
N PHE A 61 -37.49 32.02 25.30
CA PHE A 61 -36.78 30.75 25.18
C PHE A 61 -37.60 29.73 24.41
N PHE A 62 -38.90 29.61 24.71
CA PHE A 62 -39.78 28.69 23.99
C PHE A 62 -39.93 29.04 22.52
N ASP A 63 -40.04 30.34 22.19
CA ASP A 63 -40.11 30.81 20.81
C ASP A 63 -38.84 30.41 20.03
N LEU A 64 -37.66 30.69 20.58
CA LEU A 64 -36.37 30.30 19.97
C LEU A 64 -36.21 28.78 19.80
N VAL A 65 -36.75 27.98 20.71
CA VAL A 65 -36.71 26.51 20.61
C VAL A 65 -37.65 25.99 19.51
N ASN A 66 -38.75 26.69 19.23
CA ASN A 66 -39.69 26.32 18.17
C ASN A 66 -39.27 26.80 16.78
N GLU A 67 -38.37 27.78 16.69
CA GLU A 67 -37.83 28.25 15.42
C GLU A 67 -37.03 27.13 14.72
N GLU A 68 -37.48 26.74 13.53
CA GLU A 68 -36.83 25.69 12.73
C GLU A 68 -35.38 26.05 12.37
N GLU A 69 -35.09 27.34 12.15
CA GLU A 69 -33.74 27.83 11.82
C GLU A 69 -32.72 27.60 12.96
N ASN A 70 -33.19 27.51 14.22
CA ASN A 70 -32.33 27.25 15.37
C ASN A 70 -32.10 25.75 15.60
N GLN A 71 -32.88 24.88 14.96
CA GLN A 71 -32.75 23.44 15.18
C GLN A 71 -31.40 22.93 14.65
N PRO A 72 -30.74 21.98 15.34
CA PRO A 72 -29.50 21.43 14.84
C PRO A 72 -29.66 20.75 13.47
N GLU A 73 -28.65 20.85 12.61
CA GLU A 73 -28.69 20.41 11.20
C GLU A 73 -29.19 18.98 10.97
N HIS A 74 -28.97 18.08 11.93
CA HIS A 74 -29.34 16.66 11.83
C HIS A 74 -30.53 16.27 12.71
N ALA A 75 -31.21 17.27 13.30
CA ALA A 75 -32.41 17.05 14.06
C ALA A 75 -33.60 16.70 13.15
N LYS A 76 -34.45 15.81 13.64
CA LYS A 76 -35.78 15.55 13.08
C LYS A 76 -36.80 15.67 14.19
N VAL A 77 -37.41 16.84 14.31
CA VAL A 77 -38.39 17.17 15.35
C VAL A 77 -39.80 16.82 14.89
N ASP A 78 -40.54 16.12 15.73
CA ASP A 78 -41.96 15.82 15.53
C ASP A 78 -42.84 16.82 16.28
N SER A 79 -42.47 17.16 17.53
CA SER A 79 -43.23 18.07 18.37
C SER A 79 -42.38 18.72 19.46
N VAL A 80 -42.80 19.91 19.88
CA VAL A 80 -42.26 20.62 21.04
C VAL A 80 -43.42 20.99 21.96
N ASP A 81 -43.42 20.43 23.17
CA ASP A 81 -44.49 20.62 24.15
C ASP A 81 -43.97 21.44 25.34
N ILE A 82 -44.75 22.38 25.87
CA ILE A 82 -44.46 23.12 27.11
C ILE A 82 -45.50 22.82 28.18
N GLY A 83 -45.05 22.64 29.42
CA GLY A 83 -45.92 22.40 30.58
C GLY A 83 -45.34 22.97 31.88
N ASP A 84 -46.15 22.99 32.92
CA ASP A 84 -45.74 23.42 34.26
C ASP A 84 -44.78 22.43 34.92
N TYR A 85 -43.92 22.94 35.81
CA TYR A 85 -42.98 22.12 36.56
C TYR A 85 -42.82 22.63 38.00
N ASP A 86 -43.17 21.79 38.98
CA ASP A 86 -43.12 22.21 40.40
C ASP A 86 -41.80 21.85 41.10
N GLY A 87 -40.93 21.11 40.43
CA GLY A 87 -39.67 20.64 41.01
C GLY A 87 -38.60 21.72 41.14
N TRP A 88 -37.43 21.30 41.63
CA TRP A 88 -36.24 22.14 41.67
C TRP A 88 -35.50 22.12 40.33
N VAL A 89 -35.04 23.29 39.88
CA VAL A 89 -34.21 23.43 38.67
C VAL A 89 -32.83 23.90 39.11
N GLY A 90 -31.80 23.12 38.79
CA GLY A 90 -30.41 23.47 39.08
C GLY A 90 -29.94 24.71 38.32
N THR A 91 -28.79 25.25 38.71
CA THR A 91 -28.21 26.41 38.01
C THR A 91 -27.64 26.01 36.66
N LEU A 92 -27.66 26.94 35.71
CA LEU A 92 -27.04 26.81 34.40
C LEU A 92 -25.56 26.43 34.53
N ASP A 93 -24.84 27.03 35.48
CA ASP A 93 -23.42 26.71 35.73
C ASP A 93 -23.21 25.28 36.23
N SER A 94 -24.10 24.77 37.09
CA SER A 94 -24.05 23.38 37.53
C SER A 94 -24.28 22.43 36.36
N PHE A 95 -25.26 22.74 35.50
CA PHE A 95 -25.51 21.96 34.28
C PHE A 95 -24.29 22.00 33.36
N ARG A 96 -23.76 23.20 33.06
CA ARG A 96 -22.61 23.42 32.19
C ARG A 96 -21.39 22.64 32.67
N SER A 97 -21.08 22.71 33.96
CA SER A 97 -19.93 22.00 34.55
C SER A 97 -20.06 20.49 34.39
N GLY A 98 -21.23 19.92 34.75
CA GLY A 98 -21.48 18.49 34.60
C GLY A 98 -21.50 18.03 33.13
N PHE A 99 -22.12 18.82 32.25
CA PHE A 99 -22.16 18.56 30.82
C PHE A 99 -20.76 18.56 30.21
N MET A 100 -19.91 19.53 30.53
CA MET A 100 -18.53 19.59 30.04
C MET A 100 -17.68 18.44 30.58
N ALA A 101 -17.82 18.07 31.85
CA ALA A 101 -17.14 16.89 32.41
C ALA A 101 -17.54 15.60 31.67
N PHE A 102 -18.83 15.42 31.38
CA PHE A 102 -19.32 14.29 30.61
C PHE A 102 -18.77 14.26 29.16
N GLN A 103 -18.68 15.42 28.51
CA GLN A 103 -18.08 15.53 27.18
C GLN A 103 -16.57 15.22 27.21
N GLN A 104 -15.83 15.68 28.23
CA GLN A 104 -14.43 15.32 28.44
C GLN A 104 -14.23 13.81 28.64
N GLN A 105 -15.11 13.16 29.40
CA GLN A 105 -15.09 11.70 29.55
C GLN A 105 -15.26 10.98 28.21
N LYS A 106 -16.20 11.42 27.36
CA LYS A 106 -16.36 10.86 26.01
C LYS A 106 -15.08 11.00 25.18
N PHE A 107 -14.44 12.17 25.22
CA PHE A 107 -13.15 12.38 24.54
C PHE A 107 -12.05 11.46 25.08
N ALA A 108 -11.96 11.29 26.40
CA ALA A 108 -10.96 10.40 27.00
C ALA A 108 -11.16 8.94 26.55
N VAL A 109 -12.41 8.45 26.54
CA VAL A 109 -12.73 7.09 26.07
C VAL A 109 -12.40 6.92 24.58
N ALA A 110 -12.76 7.89 23.74
CA ALA A 110 -12.40 7.87 22.32
C ALA A 110 -10.87 7.89 22.13
N GLY A 111 -10.15 8.68 22.94
CA GLY A 111 -8.69 8.73 22.95
C GLY A 111 -8.04 7.40 23.30
N VAL A 112 -8.55 6.68 24.30
CA VAL A 112 -8.11 5.31 24.63
C VAL A 112 -8.34 4.36 23.45
N GLY A 113 -9.50 4.44 22.80
CA GLY A 113 -9.78 3.63 21.60
C GLY A 113 -8.78 3.88 20.47
N LEU A 114 -8.43 5.15 20.21
CA LEU A 114 -7.42 5.52 19.22
C LEU A 114 -6.01 5.01 19.57
N LEU A 115 -5.62 5.08 20.85
CA LEU A 115 -4.32 4.56 21.30
C LEU A 115 -4.21 3.05 21.07
N ASN A 116 -5.28 2.29 21.36
CA ASN A 116 -5.29 0.84 21.12
C ASN A 116 -5.14 0.52 19.63
N VAL A 117 -5.81 1.27 18.74
CA VAL A 117 -5.66 1.11 17.28
C VAL A 117 -4.23 1.43 16.83
N GLN A 118 -3.63 2.50 17.36
CA GLN A 118 -2.24 2.87 17.06
C GLN A 118 -1.24 1.81 17.55
N GLU A 119 -1.45 1.22 18.72
CA GLU A 119 -0.62 0.14 19.26
C GLU A 119 -0.71 -1.12 18.39
N GLY A 120 -1.91 -1.49 17.94
CA GLY A 120 -2.13 -2.57 16.97
C GLY A 120 -1.36 -2.33 15.67
N MET A 121 -1.52 -1.15 15.07
CA MET A 121 -0.80 -0.77 13.84
C MET A 121 0.73 -0.82 14.03
N LEU A 122 1.24 -0.34 15.17
CA LEU A 122 2.68 -0.38 15.46
C LEU A 122 3.18 -1.82 15.57
N THR A 123 2.40 -2.71 16.17
CA THR A 123 2.72 -4.13 16.29
C THR A 123 2.79 -4.80 14.93
N GLU A 124 1.79 -4.58 14.08
CA GLU A 124 1.76 -5.08 12.70
C GLU A 124 2.93 -4.54 11.87
N MET A 125 3.22 -3.24 11.95
CA MET A 125 4.37 -2.65 11.24
C MET A 125 5.70 -3.23 11.69
N LYS A 126 5.89 -3.50 12.99
CA LYS A 126 7.09 -4.19 13.48
C LYS A 126 7.19 -5.60 12.91
N GLY A 127 6.07 -6.34 12.86
CA GLY A 127 6.00 -7.66 12.24
C GLY A 127 6.40 -7.63 10.77
N LEU A 128 5.75 -6.78 9.98
CA LEU A 128 6.05 -6.60 8.56
C LEU A 128 7.51 -6.20 8.32
N LYS A 129 8.05 -5.30 9.14
CA LYS A 129 9.46 -4.89 9.04
C LYS A 129 10.41 -6.07 9.26
N ASN A 130 10.12 -6.93 10.23
CA ASN A 130 10.94 -8.13 10.48
C ASN A 130 10.86 -9.10 9.31
N GLU A 131 9.66 -9.39 8.79
CA GLU A 131 9.46 -10.24 7.62
C GLU A 131 10.19 -9.69 6.38
N MET A 132 10.13 -8.37 6.15
CA MET A 132 10.88 -7.73 5.06
C MET A 132 12.39 -7.86 5.24
N HIS A 133 12.90 -7.73 6.47
CA HIS A 133 14.33 -7.93 6.74
C HIS A 133 14.76 -9.38 6.46
N GLU A 134 13.96 -10.36 6.87
CA GLU A 134 14.23 -11.78 6.62
C GLU A 134 14.18 -12.08 5.11
N PHE A 135 13.12 -11.64 4.42
CA PHE A 135 13.00 -11.79 2.98
C PHE A 135 14.17 -11.15 2.23
N ARG A 136 14.59 -9.95 2.63
CA ARG A 136 15.73 -9.25 2.02
C ARG A 136 17.03 -10.02 2.22
N LYS A 137 17.23 -10.61 3.40
CA LYS A 137 18.40 -11.43 3.71
C LYS A 137 18.41 -12.70 2.85
N GLU A 138 17.31 -13.45 2.85
CA GLU A 138 17.18 -14.68 2.04
C GLU A 138 17.35 -14.39 0.54
N SER A 139 16.76 -13.29 0.06
CA SER A 139 16.89 -12.88 -1.33
C SER A 139 18.32 -12.49 -1.68
N GLY A 140 19.06 -11.84 -0.77
CA GLY A 140 20.48 -11.55 -0.94
C GLY A 140 21.31 -12.83 -1.03
N GLU A 141 21.12 -13.76 -0.10
CA GLU A 141 21.83 -15.05 -0.11
C GLU A 141 21.57 -15.84 -1.41
N LYS A 142 20.33 -15.83 -1.92
CA LYS A 142 20.01 -16.47 -3.20
C LYS A 142 20.65 -15.77 -4.40
N GLN A 143 20.78 -14.44 -4.37
CA GLN A 143 21.49 -13.69 -5.41
C GLN A 143 22.99 -14.02 -5.41
N ASP A 144 23.62 -14.06 -4.23
CA ASP A 144 25.04 -14.42 -4.10
C ASP A 144 25.30 -15.84 -4.65
N GLN A 145 24.47 -16.83 -4.29
CA GLN A 145 24.56 -18.18 -4.87
C GLN A 145 24.38 -18.22 -6.39
N MET A 146 23.57 -17.31 -6.94
CA MET A 146 23.37 -17.22 -8.37
C MET A 146 24.61 -16.63 -9.06
N LEU A 147 25.23 -15.61 -8.46
CA LEU A 147 26.49 -15.03 -8.94
C LEU A 147 27.60 -16.10 -8.94
N ASP A 148 27.77 -16.84 -7.85
CA ASP A 148 28.77 -17.92 -7.77
C ASP A 148 28.58 -18.98 -8.88
N LYS A 149 27.32 -19.33 -9.19
CA LYS A 149 27.01 -20.26 -10.28
C LYS A 149 27.27 -19.66 -11.65
N GLN A 150 27.02 -18.37 -11.83
CA GLN A 150 27.33 -17.66 -13.07
C GLN A 150 28.84 -17.60 -13.29
N ASP A 151 29.63 -17.25 -12.28
CA ASP A 151 31.09 -17.24 -12.34
C ASP A 151 31.64 -18.63 -12.70
N SER A 152 31.16 -19.69 -12.04
CA SER A 152 31.54 -21.07 -12.39
C SER A 152 31.15 -21.48 -13.82
N THR A 153 30.08 -20.88 -14.36
CA THR A 153 29.66 -21.13 -15.75
C THR A 153 30.57 -20.39 -16.73
N ILE A 154 30.96 -19.15 -16.40
CA ILE A 154 31.92 -18.36 -17.19
C ILE A 154 33.27 -19.09 -17.25
N ASP A 155 33.80 -19.56 -16.11
CA ASP A 155 35.06 -20.29 -16.06
C ASP A 155 35.05 -21.51 -17.00
N LYS A 156 33.96 -22.29 -16.99
CA LYS A 156 33.80 -23.43 -17.90
C LYS A 156 33.72 -23.03 -19.37
N ILE A 157 33.11 -21.89 -19.68
CA ILE A 157 33.04 -21.36 -21.04
C ILE A 157 34.44 -20.94 -21.51
N ASP A 158 35.22 -20.29 -20.65
CA ASP A 158 36.60 -19.90 -20.95
C ASP A 158 37.50 -21.12 -21.16
N ASP A 159 37.37 -22.15 -20.33
CA ASP A 159 38.05 -23.44 -20.50
C ASP A 159 37.71 -24.08 -21.85
N MET A 160 36.41 -24.15 -22.20
CA MET A 160 35.96 -24.67 -23.48
C MET A 160 36.50 -23.85 -24.66
N HIS A 161 36.52 -22.52 -24.53
CA HIS A 161 37.04 -21.63 -25.56
C HIS A 161 38.54 -21.87 -25.77
N HIS A 162 39.31 -22.08 -24.69
CA HIS A 162 40.74 -22.39 -24.75
C HIS A 162 41.02 -23.76 -25.40
N ASP A 163 40.31 -24.82 -24.98
CA ASP A 163 40.42 -26.15 -25.59
C ASP A 163 40.07 -26.11 -27.09
N LEU A 164 38.99 -25.42 -27.45
CA LEU A 164 38.57 -25.29 -28.84
C LEU A 164 39.62 -24.53 -29.68
N ALA A 165 40.17 -23.44 -29.16
CA ALA A 165 41.24 -22.70 -29.83
C ALA A 165 42.49 -23.57 -30.06
N GLY A 166 42.92 -24.32 -29.05
CA GLY A 166 44.07 -25.24 -29.18
C GLY A 166 43.84 -26.35 -30.21
N ARG A 167 42.61 -26.89 -30.28
CA ARG A 167 42.23 -27.87 -31.32
C ARG A 167 42.24 -27.26 -32.71
N PHE A 168 41.78 -26.02 -32.87
CA PHE A 168 41.84 -25.32 -34.16
C PHE A 168 43.27 -25.06 -34.62
N ASP A 169 44.17 -24.66 -33.72
CA ASP A 169 45.59 -24.46 -34.04
C ASP A 169 46.26 -25.77 -34.46
N THR A 170 45.96 -26.87 -33.76
CA THR A 170 46.45 -28.20 -34.12
C THR A 170 45.94 -28.61 -35.50
N LEU A 171 44.63 -28.50 -35.73
CA LEU A 171 44.00 -28.82 -37.01
C LEU A 171 44.59 -27.99 -38.16
N ARG A 172 44.79 -26.69 -37.94
CA ARG A 172 45.44 -25.80 -38.91
C ARG A 172 46.86 -26.25 -39.22
N GLY A 173 47.62 -26.66 -38.21
CA GLY A 173 48.96 -27.23 -38.37
C GLY A 173 48.94 -28.49 -39.23
N ASP A 174 48.07 -29.44 -38.90
CA ASP A 174 47.92 -30.72 -39.61
C ASP A 174 47.53 -30.49 -41.08
N TYR A 175 46.55 -29.61 -41.34
CA TYR A 175 46.19 -29.22 -42.71
C TYR A 175 47.36 -28.59 -43.46
N GLY A 176 48.18 -27.78 -42.79
CA GLY A 176 49.40 -27.19 -43.38
C GLY A 176 50.41 -28.24 -43.81
N VAL A 177 50.63 -29.27 -42.98
CA VAL A 177 51.50 -30.40 -43.31
C VAL A 177 50.94 -31.19 -44.49
N ILE A 178 49.66 -31.58 -44.43
CA ILE A 178 48.99 -32.32 -45.52
C ILE A 178 49.10 -31.57 -46.84
N TYR A 179 48.82 -30.26 -46.82
CA TYR A 179 48.93 -29.41 -48.01
C TYR A 179 50.35 -29.45 -48.60
N LYS A 180 51.38 -29.28 -47.76
CA LYS A 180 52.78 -29.33 -48.21
C LYS A 180 53.13 -30.70 -48.81
N THR A 181 52.75 -31.79 -48.16
CA THR A 181 52.99 -33.15 -48.65
C THR A 181 52.30 -33.39 -50.01
N ILE A 182 51.06 -32.94 -50.19
CA ILE A 182 50.34 -33.06 -51.47
C ILE A 182 51.06 -32.28 -52.57
N VAL A 183 51.53 -31.05 -52.28
CA VAL A 183 52.28 -30.24 -53.24
C VAL A 183 53.59 -30.95 -53.63
N GLU A 184 54.33 -31.47 -52.66
CA GLU A 184 55.58 -32.22 -52.90
C GLU A 184 55.33 -33.47 -53.78
N MET A 185 54.29 -34.27 -53.46
CA MET A 185 53.91 -35.43 -54.27
C MET A 185 53.52 -35.06 -55.70
N LEU A 186 52.80 -33.95 -55.90
CA LEU A 186 52.42 -33.47 -57.23
C LEU A 186 53.64 -33.06 -58.06
N ASP A 187 54.61 -32.41 -57.44
CA ASP A 187 55.85 -32.00 -58.11
C ASP A 187 56.74 -33.21 -58.44
N GLU A 188 56.85 -34.20 -57.54
CA GLU A 188 57.52 -35.46 -57.83
C GLU A 188 56.86 -36.21 -58.99
N MET A 189 55.54 -36.37 -58.98
CA MET A 189 54.81 -37.01 -60.09
C MET A 189 55.02 -36.28 -61.43
N ARG A 190 55.08 -34.93 -61.42
CA ARG A 190 55.38 -34.15 -62.63
C ARG A 190 56.78 -34.45 -63.15
N LYS A 191 57.77 -34.57 -62.25
CA LYS A 191 59.15 -34.92 -62.60
C LYS A 191 59.23 -36.35 -63.17
N GLU A 192 58.63 -37.33 -62.49
CA GLU A 192 58.61 -38.72 -62.95
C GLU A 192 57.93 -38.88 -64.32
N ARG A 193 56.80 -38.19 -64.54
CA ARG A 193 56.13 -38.18 -65.85
C ARG A 193 57.04 -37.65 -66.95
N LYS A 194 57.78 -36.57 -66.68
CA LYS A 194 58.73 -36.00 -67.65
C LYS A 194 59.84 -37.00 -67.98
N GLU A 195 60.45 -37.60 -66.97
CA GLU A 195 61.50 -38.61 -67.16
C GLU A 195 60.98 -39.87 -67.89
N SER A 196 59.78 -40.33 -67.56
CA SER A 196 59.13 -41.48 -68.20
C SER A 196 58.82 -41.21 -69.68
N ASN A 197 58.33 -40.01 -70.00
CA ASN A 197 58.12 -39.60 -71.39
C ASN A 197 59.43 -39.57 -72.17
N GLU A 198 60.50 -39.01 -71.61
CA GLU A 198 61.83 -39.00 -72.23
C GLU A 198 62.38 -40.42 -72.47
N ARG A 199 62.21 -41.35 -71.51
CA ARG A 199 62.58 -42.76 -71.68
C ARG A 199 61.77 -43.44 -72.78
N THR A 200 60.46 -43.18 -72.81
CA THR A 200 59.55 -43.72 -73.84
C THR A 200 59.93 -43.21 -75.23
N GLU A 201 60.22 -41.92 -75.38
CA GLU A 201 60.70 -41.35 -76.64
C GLU A 201 62.00 -42.01 -77.13
N LYS A 202 62.96 -42.24 -76.23
CA LYS A 202 64.21 -42.94 -76.55
C LYS A 202 63.95 -44.38 -77.02
N LEU A 203 63.08 -45.12 -76.34
CA LEU A 203 62.70 -46.49 -76.72
C LEU A 203 61.99 -46.53 -78.07
N VAL A 204 61.03 -45.63 -78.31
CA VAL A 204 60.32 -45.52 -79.59
C VAL A 204 61.30 -45.24 -80.73
N LYS A 205 62.25 -44.31 -80.54
CA LYS A 205 63.31 -44.02 -81.52
C LYS A 205 64.17 -45.27 -81.80
N ALA A 206 64.59 -46.01 -80.77
CA ALA A 206 65.39 -47.22 -80.93
C ALA A 206 64.64 -48.33 -81.71
N ILE A 207 63.35 -48.55 -81.42
CA ILE A 207 62.52 -49.54 -82.13
C ILE A 207 62.32 -49.15 -83.61
N LEU A 208 62.12 -47.87 -83.90
CA LEU A 208 61.99 -47.39 -85.27
C LEU A 208 63.31 -47.56 -86.07
N GLN A 209 64.46 -47.48 -85.41
CA GLN A 209 65.77 -47.74 -86.02
C GLN A 209 66.01 -49.25 -86.24
N SER A 210 65.58 -50.12 -85.33
CA SER A 210 65.75 -51.58 -85.48
C SER A 210 64.84 -52.22 -86.53
N LYS A 211 63.73 -51.57 -86.93
CA LYS A 211 62.84 -52.01 -88.01
C LYS A 211 63.32 -51.62 -89.43
N LYS A 212 64.41 -50.87 -89.55
CA LYS A 212 65.00 -50.44 -90.84
C LYS A 212 66.25 -51.22 -91.24
N GLY A 213 66.58 -52.30 -90.54
CA GLY A 213 67.67 -53.23 -90.87
C GLY A 213 67.16 -54.54 -91.45
#